data_AF-A0A182EB65-F1
#
_entry.id   AF-A0A182EB65-F1
#
_cell.length_a   1.000
_cell.length_b   1.000
_cell.length_c   1.000
_cell.angle_alpha   90.00
_cell.angle_beta   90.00
_cell.angle_gamma   90.00
#
_symmetry.space_group_name_H-M   'P 1'
#
loop_
_entity.id
_entity.type
_entity.pdbx_description
1 polymer ?
#
loop_
_entity_poly.entity_id
_entity_poly.type
_entity_poly.pdbx_seq_one_letter_code
_entity_poly.pdbx_strand_id
1 'polypeptide(L)'
;MITPVETLTDFGDLRTAPDCHPECIGCTEPRSAVSCFSCRHLTQSLRNRAGFKCVVKCDEGYFLEGHKCRACSPNCKTCIKPEQCETCPGTQLLIDVNHYGHLDHGQCVDVCPPELEPDYTIAVQARCVLRRNKCSTGYYEAISSVCTPCDDACRTCHGPGPLQCDSCASNFSNRSVGYCRPCCKAGEDQMLHHCENCGLSSLQVHAVHPSFSRTLLFTLVFLIFCVVVVALIVKIAGHSSSNHNRNIDYAPLPAKEQLIDSFADTTDSDSADEINDKNGLRNP
;
A
#
# COMPACT_ATOMS: atom_id res chain seq x y z
N MET A 1 17.83 -50.55 -29.10
CA MET A 1 18.41 -49.31 -28.57
C MET A 1 17.48 -48.19 -29.01
N ILE A 2 16.68 -47.67 -28.08
CA ILE A 2 15.66 -46.65 -28.35
C ILE A 2 16.34 -45.31 -28.11
N THR A 3 16.57 -44.53 -29.17
CA THR A 3 17.03 -43.14 -29.09
C THR A 3 15.86 -42.27 -28.62
N PRO A 4 16.06 -41.34 -27.66
CA PRO A 4 14.98 -40.46 -27.23
C PRO A 4 14.71 -39.40 -28.30
N VAL A 5 13.42 -39.22 -28.59
CA VAL A 5 12.88 -38.22 -29.50
C VAL A 5 13.11 -36.84 -28.89
N GLU A 6 14.01 -36.03 -29.48
CA GLU A 6 14.09 -34.60 -29.22
C GLU A 6 12.78 -33.94 -29.67
N THR A 7 11.94 -33.56 -28.71
CA THR A 7 10.80 -32.69 -28.93
C THR A 7 11.32 -31.28 -29.22
N LEU A 8 11.55 -31.00 -30.51
CA LEU A 8 11.80 -29.67 -31.06
C LEU A 8 10.52 -28.83 -30.93
N THR A 9 10.43 -28.01 -29.89
CA THR A 9 9.55 -26.84 -29.89
C THR A 9 10.17 -25.79 -30.80
N ASP A 10 9.61 -25.71 -32.01
CA ASP A 10 10.06 -24.89 -33.13
C ASP A 10 9.63 -23.42 -32.96
N PHE A 11 10.60 -22.51 -32.87
CA PHE A 11 10.41 -21.06 -32.99
C PHE A 11 10.91 -20.62 -34.36
N GLY A 12 10.28 -21.12 -35.44
CA GLY A 12 10.82 -21.02 -36.80
C GLY A 12 12.13 -21.83 -36.96
N ASP A 13 12.99 -21.49 -37.94
CA ASP A 13 14.22 -22.22 -38.30
C ASP A 13 15.31 -22.39 -37.21
N LEU A 14 15.06 -21.99 -35.96
CA LEU A 14 16.03 -22.04 -34.87
C LEU A 14 15.77 -23.22 -33.94
N ARG A 15 16.71 -24.16 -33.92
CA ARG A 15 16.70 -25.29 -32.99
C ARG A 15 17.01 -24.82 -31.56
N THR A 16 16.11 -25.15 -30.63
CA THR A 16 16.28 -24.89 -29.20
C THR A 16 17.31 -25.86 -28.60
N ALA A 17 18.26 -25.34 -27.81
CA ALA A 17 19.20 -26.15 -27.05
C ALA A 17 18.52 -26.89 -25.88
N PRO A 18 19.04 -28.06 -25.44
CA PRO A 18 18.52 -28.75 -24.26
C PRO A 18 18.83 -27.96 -22.98
N ASP A 19 18.03 -28.15 -21.92
CA ASP A 19 18.27 -27.59 -20.57
C ASP A 19 18.38 -26.04 -20.53
N CYS A 20 17.42 -25.34 -21.14
CA CYS A 20 17.34 -23.88 -21.09
C CYS A 20 17.12 -23.34 -19.67
N HIS A 21 17.54 -22.10 -19.42
CA HIS A 21 17.22 -21.39 -18.18
C HIS A 21 15.69 -21.32 -17.98
N PRO A 22 15.15 -21.47 -16.75
CA PRO A 22 13.71 -21.57 -16.49
C PRO A 22 12.90 -20.34 -16.95
N GLU A 23 13.56 -19.18 -17.03
CA GLU A 23 12.97 -17.94 -17.52
C GLU A 23 12.97 -17.79 -19.04
N CYS A 24 13.64 -18.69 -19.78
CA CYS A 24 13.66 -18.67 -21.24
C CYS A 24 12.44 -19.41 -21.81
N ILE A 25 11.88 -18.84 -22.87
CA ILE A 25 11.03 -19.54 -23.83
C ILE A 25 11.91 -19.83 -25.05
N GLY A 26 12.55 -21.01 -25.06
CA GLY A 26 13.57 -21.40 -26.05
C GLY A 26 14.92 -20.69 -25.85
N CYS A 27 16.01 -21.36 -26.19
CA CYS A 27 17.37 -20.84 -26.01
C CYS A 27 18.35 -21.39 -27.06
N THR A 28 19.44 -20.65 -27.30
CA THR A 28 20.58 -21.12 -28.11
C THR A 28 21.64 -21.83 -27.28
N GLU A 29 21.70 -21.55 -25.97
CA GLU A 29 22.72 -22.08 -25.07
C GLU A 29 22.07 -22.60 -23.77
N PRO A 30 22.45 -23.80 -23.31
CA PRO A 30 21.91 -24.41 -22.09
C PRO A 30 22.20 -23.53 -20.86
N ARG A 31 21.24 -23.48 -19.93
CA ARG A 31 21.32 -22.83 -18.60
C ARG A 31 21.64 -21.32 -18.60
N SER A 32 21.72 -20.69 -19.76
CA SER A 32 21.99 -19.25 -19.89
C SER A 32 20.71 -18.43 -19.84
N ALA A 33 20.64 -17.46 -18.94
CA ALA A 33 19.53 -16.50 -18.86
C ALA A 33 19.62 -15.37 -19.91
N VAL A 34 20.71 -15.30 -20.68
CA VAL A 34 20.96 -14.25 -21.70
C VAL A 34 20.90 -14.78 -23.13
N SER A 35 20.86 -16.11 -23.28
CA SER A 35 20.84 -16.80 -24.57
C SER A 35 19.43 -17.31 -24.90
N CYS A 36 18.39 -16.60 -24.45
CA CYS A 36 16.98 -16.94 -24.67
C CYS A 36 16.45 -16.33 -25.98
N PHE A 37 15.47 -16.95 -26.63
CA PHE A 37 14.73 -16.32 -27.73
C PHE A 37 13.69 -15.31 -27.24
N SER A 38 12.99 -15.64 -26.15
CA SER A 38 12.10 -14.72 -25.45
C SER A 38 11.99 -15.08 -23.96
N CYS A 39 11.45 -14.18 -23.15
CA CYS A 39 11.34 -14.37 -21.71
C CYS A 39 9.93 -14.80 -21.31
N ARG A 40 9.85 -15.67 -20.29
CA ARG A 40 8.58 -16.05 -19.67
C ARG A 40 7.96 -14.90 -18.87
N HIS A 41 8.77 -14.17 -18.10
CA HIS A 41 8.31 -13.09 -17.24
C HIS A 41 8.83 -11.73 -17.72
N LEU A 42 10.04 -11.34 -17.30
CA LEU A 42 10.56 -10.00 -17.54
C LEU A 42 11.82 -10.04 -18.41
N THR A 43 11.97 -8.99 -19.21
CA THR A 43 13.13 -8.76 -20.06
C THR A 43 13.98 -7.64 -19.49
N GLN A 44 15.22 -7.94 -19.08
CA GLN A 44 16.13 -6.94 -18.54
C GLN A 44 17.22 -6.57 -19.54
N SER A 45 17.37 -5.28 -19.85
CA SER A 45 18.43 -4.79 -20.73
C SER A 45 19.81 -4.97 -20.08
N LEU A 46 20.80 -5.38 -20.85
CA LEU A 46 22.19 -5.45 -20.38
C LEU A 46 22.84 -4.06 -20.45
N ARG A 47 23.45 -3.58 -19.36
CA ARG A 47 24.06 -2.22 -19.28
C ARG A 47 25.13 -1.96 -20.35
N ASN A 48 25.95 -2.97 -20.69
CA ASN A 48 27.16 -2.79 -21.51
C ASN A 48 27.14 -3.60 -22.82
N ARG A 49 25.99 -4.18 -23.21
CA ARG A 49 25.91 -5.07 -24.37
C ARG A 49 24.52 -5.02 -24.99
N ALA A 50 24.45 -5.18 -26.31
CA ALA A 50 23.18 -5.46 -26.97
C ALA A 50 22.66 -6.84 -26.55
N GLY A 51 21.41 -6.90 -26.14
CA GLY A 51 20.75 -8.14 -25.70
C GLY A 51 19.91 -7.93 -24.44
N PHE A 52 19.39 -9.04 -23.92
CA PHE A 52 18.59 -9.04 -22.71
C PHE A 52 18.90 -10.27 -21.86
N LYS A 53 18.53 -10.16 -20.58
CA LYS A 53 18.50 -11.25 -19.62
C LYS A 53 17.05 -11.50 -19.22
N CYS A 54 16.62 -12.75 -19.19
CA CYS A 54 15.31 -13.11 -18.66
C CYS A 54 15.36 -13.25 -17.13
N VAL A 55 14.46 -12.55 -16.44
CA VAL A 55 14.39 -12.49 -14.98
C VAL A 55 12.95 -12.60 -14.50
N VAL A 56 12.76 -13.15 -13.30
CA VAL A 56 11.44 -13.19 -12.62
C VAL A 56 11.09 -11.81 -12.05
N LYS A 57 12.10 -11.10 -11.53
CA LYS A 57 12.01 -9.75 -10.96
C LYS A 57 13.20 -8.93 -11.46
N CYS A 58 13.03 -7.61 -11.56
CA CYS A 58 14.14 -6.74 -11.92
C CYS A 58 15.27 -6.83 -10.88
N ASP A 59 16.51 -6.90 -11.36
CA ASP A 59 17.69 -6.85 -10.51
C ASP A 59 17.83 -5.44 -9.89
N GLU A 60 18.63 -5.31 -8.81
CA GLU A 60 18.92 -4.01 -8.21
C GLU A 60 19.52 -3.03 -9.24
N GLY A 61 19.14 -1.76 -9.13
CA GLY A 61 19.51 -0.73 -10.11
C GLY A 61 18.71 -0.81 -11.42
N TYR A 62 17.58 -1.52 -11.43
CA TYR A 62 16.58 -1.48 -12.49
C TYR A 62 15.19 -1.25 -11.90
N PHE A 63 14.35 -0.53 -12.65
CA PHE A 63 12.94 -0.36 -12.35
C PHE A 63 12.08 -1.07 -13.39
N LEU A 64 10.89 -1.50 -12.98
CA LEU A 64 9.94 -2.17 -13.85
C LEU A 64 9.17 -1.14 -14.68
N GLU A 65 9.25 -1.26 -16.00
CA GLU A 65 8.46 -0.50 -16.95
C GLU A 65 7.72 -1.47 -17.89
N GLY A 66 6.44 -1.71 -17.60
CA GLY A 66 5.66 -2.75 -18.28
C GLY A 66 6.20 -4.15 -17.98
N HIS A 67 6.73 -4.85 -18.99
CA HIS A 67 7.39 -6.16 -18.86
C HIS A 67 8.93 -6.06 -18.97
N LYS A 68 9.48 -4.83 -18.99
CA LYS A 68 10.90 -4.58 -19.20
C LYS A 68 11.52 -3.99 -17.95
N CYS A 69 12.69 -4.49 -17.58
CA CYS A 69 13.50 -3.90 -16.52
C CYS A 69 14.46 -2.90 -17.17
N ARG A 70 14.27 -1.60 -16.86
CA ARG A 70 15.12 -0.51 -17.33
C ARG A 70 16.08 -0.07 -16.25
N ALA A 71 17.31 0.25 -16.65
CA ALA A 71 18.32 0.68 -15.70
C ALA A 71 17.94 2.03 -15.06
N CYS A 72 18.23 2.14 -13.77
CA CYS A 72 18.26 3.41 -13.06
C CYS A 72 19.41 4.28 -13.53
N SER A 73 19.29 5.60 -13.33
CA SER A 73 20.38 6.56 -13.38
C SER A 73 21.55 6.09 -12.51
N PRO A 74 22.81 6.33 -12.90
CA PRO A 74 23.98 5.96 -12.11
C PRO A 74 24.02 6.64 -10.73
N ASN A 75 23.24 7.70 -10.54
CA ASN A 75 23.11 8.42 -9.27
C ASN A 75 22.17 7.72 -8.27
N CYS A 76 21.47 6.67 -8.68
CA CYS A 76 20.54 5.92 -7.84
C CYS A 76 21.07 4.52 -7.55
N LYS A 77 20.83 4.02 -6.33
CA LYS A 77 21.00 2.60 -6.01
C LYS A 77 19.77 1.79 -6.46
N THR A 78 18.58 2.23 -6.10
CA THR A 78 17.30 1.77 -6.66
C THR A 78 16.45 2.97 -7.06
N CYS A 79 15.50 2.77 -7.98
CA CYS A 79 14.70 3.86 -8.52
C CYS A 79 13.29 3.41 -8.89
N ILE A 80 12.37 4.37 -8.92
CA ILE A 80 10.99 4.17 -9.40
C ILE A 80 10.88 4.57 -10.88
N LYS A 81 11.70 5.52 -11.32
CA LYS A 81 11.87 6.01 -12.69
C LYS A 81 13.35 6.29 -12.95
N PRO A 82 13.80 6.55 -14.19
CA PRO A 82 15.22 6.69 -14.50
C PRO A 82 15.98 7.63 -13.55
N GLU A 83 15.46 8.83 -13.30
CA GLU A 83 16.09 9.85 -12.43
C GLU A 83 15.39 10.03 -11.07
N GLN A 84 14.38 9.22 -10.76
CA GLN A 84 13.65 9.29 -9.49
C GLN A 84 14.11 8.14 -8.60
N CYS A 85 15.13 8.39 -7.78
CA CYS A 85 15.69 7.39 -6.89
C CYS A 85 14.72 7.03 -5.76
N GLU A 86 14.75 5.76 -5.38
CA GLU A 86 14.10 5.24 -4.18
C GLU A 86 15.13 5.06 -3.06
N THR A 87 16.35 4.65 -3.41
CA THR A 87 17.50 4.59 -2.51
C THR A 87 18.75 5.16 -3.17
N CYS A 88 19.62 5.74 -2.35
CA CYS A 88 20.83 6.40 -2.77
C CYS A 88 22.06 5.49 -2.61
N PRO A 89 23.11 5.70 -3.42
CA PRO A 89 24.38 5.02 -3.24
C PRO A 89 25.12 5.54 -2.01
N GLY A 90 25.81 4.64 -1.29
CA GLY A 90 26.68 5.01 -0.17
C GLY A 90 25.94 5.63 1.01
N THR A 91 26.43 6.77 1.49
CA THR A 91 25.92 7.50 2.67
C THR A 91 25.14 8.76 2.29
N GLN A 92 24.72 8.88 1.03
CA GLN A 92 23.93 10.01 0.54
C GLN A 92 22.53 10.02 1.14
N LEU A 93 21.94 11.20 1.22
CA LEU A 93 20.57 11.43 1.69
C LEU A 93 19.61 11.57 0.50
N LEU A 94 18.43 10.97 0.63
CA LEU A 94 17.36 11.04 -0.36
C LEU A 94 16.45 12.23 -0.08
N ILE A 95 16.19 13.08 -1.08
CA ILE A 95 15.19 14.15 -0.99
C ILE A 95 13.78 13.56 -0.99
N ASP A 96 13.12 13.58 0.17
CA ASP A 96 11.79 13.00 0.40
C ASP A 96 10.72 14.08 0.61
N VAL A 97 10.69 15.05 -0.30
CA VAL A 97 9.70 16.13 -0.31
C VAL A 97 9.09 16.25 -1.71
N ASN A 98 7.78 16.42 -1.77
CA ASN A 98 7.06 16.59 -3.03
C ASN A 98 6.96 18.08 -3.37
N HIS A 99 7.19 18.43 -4.64
CA HIS A 99 6.94 19.77 -5.20
C HIS A 99 7.63 20.93 -4.50
N TYR A 100 8.82 20.67 -3.95
CA TYR A 100 9.62 21.67 -3.27
C TYR A 100 10.44 22.49 -4.28
N GLY A 101 10.00 23.68 -4.69
CA GLY A 101 10.87 24.70 -5.33
C GLY A 101 11.89 24.19 -6.37
N HIS A 102 11.47 23.34 -7.31
CA HIS A 102 12.32 22.69 -8.34
C HIS A 102 13.33 21.62 -7.86
N LEU A 103 13.24 21.15 -6.62
CA LEU A 103 13.90 19.93 -6.18
C LEU A 103 13.02 18.74 -6.52
N ASP A 104 13.46 18.00 -7.53
CA ASP A 104 12.80 16.77 -7.95
C ASP A 104 12.90 15.74 -6.82
N HIS A 105 11.75 15.36 -6.26
CA HIS A 105 11.64 14.26 -5.33
C HIS A 105 12.44 13.05 -5.84
N GLY A 106 13.18 12.39 -4.96
CA GLY A 106 13.97 11.22 -5.33
C GLY A 106 15.39 11.55 -5.81
N GLN A 107 15.89 12.76 -5.56
CA GLN A 107 17.30 13.10 -5.81
C GLN A 107 18.18 12.74 -4.60
N CYS A 108 19.39 12.27 -4.87
CA CYS A 108 20.40 11.96 -3.87
C CYS A 108 21.39 13.11 -3.69
N VAL A 109 21.66 13.50 -2.45
CA VAL A 109 22.56 14.61 -2.08
C VAL A 109 23.43 14.24 -0.88
N ASP A 110 24.63 14.80 -0.79
CA ASP A 110 25.52 14.56 0.36
C ASP A 110 25.11 15.39 1.59
N VAL A 111 24.49 16.55 1.38
CA VAL A 111 24.05 17.48 2.42
C VAL A 111 22.66 17.99 2.07
N CYS A 112 21.74 18.02 3.04
CA CYS A 112 20.41 18.55 2.84
C CYS A 112 20.44 20.07 2.55
N PRO A 113 19.62 20.56 1.60
CA PRO A 113 19.42 21.98 1.36
C PRO A 113 18.99 22.76 2.62
N PRO A 114 19.20 24.09 2.68
CA PRO A 114 18.99 24.91 3.90
C PRO A 114 17.60 24.86 4.55
N GLU A 115 16.58 24.40 3.80
CA GLU A 115 15.19 24.36 4.23
C GLU A 115 14.72 22.94 4.62
N LEU A 116 15.58 21.94 4.40
CA LEU A 116 15.35 20.55 4.79
C LEU A 116 16.25 20.17 5.96
N GLU A 117 15.80 19.19 6.73
CA GLU A 117 16.55 18.61 7.84
C GLU A 117 16.83 17.12 7.55
N PRO A 118 18.03 16.62 7.86
CA PRO A 118 18.32 15.21 7.71
C PRO A 118 17.60 14.38 8.78
N ASP A 119 16.79 13.42 8.33
CA ASP A 119 16.19 12.38 9.15
C ASP A 119 16.99 11.08 9.02
N TYR A 120 17.67 10.72 10.10
CA TYR A 120 18.46 9.50 10.24
C TYR A 120 17.70 8.37 10.94
N THR A 121 16.42 8.55 11.27
CA THR A 121 15.63 7.54 12.01
C THR A 121 15.27 6.33 11.14
N ILE A 122 15.34 6.48 9.81
CA ILE A 122 15.02 5.43 8.84
C ILE A 122 16.23 4.54 8.63
N ALA A 123 16.13 3.29 9.10
CA ALA A 123 17.23 2.32 9.08
C ALA A 123 17.74 1.95 7.66
N VAL A 124 16.92 2.15 6.63
CA VAL A 124 17.25 1.75 5.24
C VAL A 124 17.96 2.86 4.47
N GLN A 125 17.53 4.11 4.64
CA GLN A 125 17.96 5.25 3.83
C GLN A 125 17.69 6.54 4.62
N ALA A 126 18.74 7.30 4.91
CA ALA A 126 18.59 8.65 5.48
C ALA A 126 17.94 9.59 4.46
N ARG A 127 17.12 10.51 4.93
CA ARG A 127 16.29 11.36 4.08
C ARG A 127 16.42 12.83 4.43
N CYS A 128 16.26 13.70 3.44
CA CYS A 128 16.03 15.12 3.66
C CYS A 128 14.53 15.35 3.68
N VAL A 129 14.01 15.74 4.84
CA VAL A 129 12.58 15.98 5.08
C VAL A 129 12.35 17.44 5.46
N LEU A 130 11.10 17.90 5.35
CA LEU A 130 10.71 19.21 5.86
C LEU A 130 10.89 19.27 7.37
N ARG A 131 11.32 20.43 7.87
CA ARG A 131 11.35 20.69 9.31
C ARG A 131 9.96 20.56 9.91
N ARG A 132 9.90 20.00 11.12
CA ARG A 132 8.63 19.92 11.85
C ARG A 132 8.14 21.33 12.19
N ASN A 133 7.03 21.73 11.59
CA ASN A 133 6.34 22.97 11.93
C ASN A 133 5.71 22.86 13.32
N LYS A 134 6.10 23.76 14.25
CA LYS A 134 5.57 23.82 15.62
C LYS A 134 4.38 24.76 15.77
N CYS A 135 4.01 25.48 14.71
CA CYS A 135 2.92 26.44 14.72
C CYS A 135 1.55 25.76 14.50
N SER A 136 0.48 26.51 14.77
CA SER A 136 -0.89 26.07 14.49
C SER A 136 -1.16 26.02 12.98
N THR A 137 -2.20 25.28 12.58
CA THR A 137 -2.65 25.22 11.17
C THR A 137 -2.89 26.62 10.61
N GLY A 138 -2.42 26.88 9.38
CA GLY A 138 -2.46 28.21 8.76
C GLY A 138 -1.27 29.11 9.10
N TYR A 139 -0.30 28.63 9.88
CA TYR A 139 0.95 29.33 10.18
C TYR A 139 2.16 28.41 9.98
N TYR A 140 3.30 28.99 9.58
CA TYR A 140 4.60 28.32 9.51
C TYR A 140 5.62 28.96 10.44
N GLU A 141 6.62 28.18 10.87
CA GLU A 141 7.74 28.66 11.68
C GLU A 141 8.79 29.32 10.77
N ALA A 142 8.89 30.65 10.81
CA ALA A 142 9.91 31.37 10.06
C ALA A 142 11.33 31.15 10.63
N ILE A 143 12.38 31.52 9.89
CA ILE A 143 13.78 31.44 10.36
C ILE A 143 13.99 32.19 11.69
N SER A 144 13.20 33.23 11.94
CA SER A 144 13.18 33.98 13.19
C SER A 144 12.50 33.26 14.36
N SER A 145 12.09 32.00 14.21
CA SER A 145 11.27 31.21 15.16
C SER A 145 9.90 31.84 15.49
N VAL A 146 9.39 32.70 14.60
CA VAL A 146 8.08 33.34 14.73
C VAL A 146 7.07 32.66 13.81
N CYS A 147 5.90 32.33 14.35
CA CYS A 147 4.78 31.80 13.58
C CYS A 147 4.20 32.88 12.66
N THR A 148 4.37 32.69 11.35
CA THR A 148 3.93 33.63 10.30
C THR A 148 2.78 33.00 9.52
N PRO A 149 1.73 33.77 9.13
CA PRO A 149 0.60 33.20 8.41
C PRO A 149 1.01 32.62 7.05
N CYS A 150 0.35 31.54 6.66
CA CYS A 150 0.45 30.96 5.32
C CYS A 150 -0.17 31.87 4.25
N ASP A 151 0.12 31.57 2.99
CA ASP A 151 -0.63 32.12 1.84
C ASP A 151 -2.10 31.67 1.87
N ASP A 152 -3.00 32.50 1.38
CA ASP A 152 -4.46 32.23 1.34
C ASP A 152 -4.82 30.95 0.55
N ALA A 153 -3.95 30.55 -0.39
CA ALA A 153 -4.10 29.30 -1.14
C ALA A 153 -3.83 28.05 -0.28
N CYS A 154 -3.13 28.18 0.85
CA CYS A 154 -2.70 27.07 1.68
C CYS A 154 -3.56 26.93 2.94
N ARG A 155 -3.95 25.69 3.28
CA ARG A 155 -4.46 25.34 4.62
C ARG A 155 -3.33 25.09 5.60
N THR A 156 -2.29 24.42 5.14
CA THR A 156 -1.05 24.18 5.88
C THR A 156 0.13 24.47 4.96
N CYS A 157 1.19 25.03 5.50
CA CYS A 157 2.39 25.41 4.76
C CYS A 157 3.65 25.20 5.60
N HIS A 158 4.78 25.07 4.91
CA HIS A 158 6.11 24.98 5.51
C HIS A 158 6.96 26.24 5.28
N GLY A 159 6.44 27.23 4.55
CA GLY A 159 7.05 28.54 4.45
C GLY A 159 6.24 29.53 3.58
N PRO A 160 6.86 30.63 3.11
CA PRO A 160 6.13 31.74 2.50
C PRO A 160 5.63 31.46 1.08
N GLY A 161 4.45 32.01 0.78
CA GLY A 161 3.87 32.05 -0.57
C GLY A 161 3.12 30.78 -1.00
N PRO A 162 2.52 30.79 -2.20
CA PRO A 162 1.58 29.76 -2.65
C PRO A 162 2.25 28.46 -3.14
N LEU A 163 3.59 28.46 -3.27
CA LEU A 163 4.37 27.29 -3.69
C LEU A 163 4.82 26.43 -2.51
N GLN A 164 4.68 26.93 -1.27
CA GLN A 164 5.14 26.24 -0.06
C GLN A 164 3.97 25.65 0.74
N CYS A 165 2.88 25.29 0.04
CA CYS A 165 1.72 24.64 0.65
C CYS A 165 1.97 23.14 0.85
N ASP A 166 1.70 22.64 2.06
CA ASP A 166 1.60 21.19 2.34
C ASP A 166 0.21 20.65 2.02
N SER A 167 -0.82 21.48 2.21
CA SER A 167 -2.19 21.17 1.80
C SER A 167 -2.93 22.43 1.37
N CYS A 168 -3.77 22.30 0.34
CA CYS A 168 -4.52 23.41 -0.22
C CYS A 168 -5.71 23.82 0.66
N ALA A 169 -6.02 25.11 0.65
CA ALA A 169 -7.21 25.68 1.26
C ALA A 169 -8.50 25.22 0.55
N SER A 170 -9.65 25.47 1.17
CA SER A 170 -10.93 25.27 0.51
C SER A 170 -11.01 26.15 -0.74
N ASN A 171 -11.34 25.56 -1.89
CA ASN A 171 -11.32 26.17 -3.23
C ASN A 171 -9.95 26.23 -3.93
N PHE A 172 -8.97 25.47 -3.46
CA PHE A 172 -7.69 25.26 -4.14
C PHE A 172 -7.39 23.77 -4.31
N SER A 173 -6.61 23.41 -5.32
CA SER A 173 -6.18 22.03 -5.62
C SER A 173 -4.77 22.04 -6.22
N ASN A 174 -4.05 20.92 -6.15
CA ASN A 174 -2.67 20.76 -6.65
C ASN A 174 -2.50 19.58 -7.62
N ARG A 175 -3.58 19.12 -8.28
CA ARG A 175 -3.59 17.89 -9.07
C ARG A 175 -2.74 17.97 -10.33
N SER A 176 -2.75 19.08 -11.06
CA SER A 176 -2.05 19.18 -12.34
C SER A 176 -0.61 19.66 -12.20
N VAL A 177 -0.35 20.65 -11.33
CA VAL A 177 0.95 21.34 -11.28
C VAL A 177 1.69 21.17 -9.95
N GLY A 178 1.10 20.46 -8.99
CA GLY A 178 1.75 20.11 -7.72
C GLY A 178 1.81 21.22 -6.67
N TYR A 179 1.44 22.46 -7.04
CA TYR A 179 1.17 23.55 -6.10
C TYR A 179 -0.30 23.96 -6.15
N CYS A 180 -0.76 24.65 -5.10
CA CYS A 180 -2.17 24.99 -4.95
C CYS A 180 -2.59 26.09 -5.93
N ARG A 181 -3.52 25.75 -6.82
CA ARG A 181 -4.18 26.65 -7.77
C ARG A 181 -5.68 26.73 -7.48
N PRO A 182 -6.31 27.87 -7.77
CA PRO A 182 -7.74 28.04 -7.51
C PRO A 182 -8.57 27.08 -8.36
N CYS A 183 -9.74 26.70 -7.84
CA CYS A 183 -10.68 25.87 -8.59
C CYS A 183 -11.23 26.61 -9.81
N CYS A 184 -11.33 25.92 -10.94
CA CYS A 184 -12.00 26.45 -12.13
C CYS A 184 -13.48 26.70 -11.86
N LYS A 185 -14.01 27.78 -12.42
CA LYS A 185 -15.47 27.97 -12.50
C LYS A 185 -16.07 27.06 -13.56
N ALA A 186 -17.38 26.84 -13.49
CA ALA A 186 -18.08 25.97 -14.42
C ALA A 186 -17.87 26.43 -15.88
N GLY A 187 -17.24 25.58 -16.69
CA GLY A 187 -16.98 25.84 -18.11
C GLY A 187 -15.69 26.60 -18.42
N GLU A 188 -14.83 26.91 -17.43
CA GLU A 188 -13.51 27.50 -17.67
C GLU A 188 -12.48 26.45 -18.14
N ASP A 189 -11.61 26.86 -19.07
CA ASP A 189 -10.47 26.05 -19.50
C ASP A 189 -9.29 26.14 -18.50
N GLN A 190 -8.77 24.98 -18.09
CA GLN A 190 -7.70 24.85 -17.09
C GLN A 190 -6.39 25.51 -17.52
N MET A 191 -6.04 25.38 -18.80
CA MET A 191 -4.77 25.88 -19.32
C MET A 191 -4.81 27.40 -19.45
N LEU A 192 -5.93 27.94 -19.93
CA LEU A 192 -6.12 29.38 -20.13
C LEU A 192 -6.23 30.16 -18.82
N HIS A 193 -6.93 29.59 -17.82
CA HIS A 193 -7.20 30.28 -16.55
C HIS A 193 -6.29 29.85 -15.39
N HIS A 194 -5.32 28.98 -15.65
CA HIS A 194 -4.38 28.49 -14.64
C HIS A 194 -5.10 27.97 -13.37
N CYS A 195 -6.18 27.25 -13.57
CA CYS A 195 -7.06 26.74 -12.51
C CYS A 195 -7.05 25.22 -12.49
N GLU A 196 -7.49 24.66 -11.36
CA GLU A 196 -7.52 23.22 -11.15
C GLU A 196 -8.95 22.71 -11.15
N ASN A 197 -9.12 21.48 -11.66
CA ASN A 197 -10.38 20.79 -11.45
C ASN A 197 -10.36 20.20 -10.04
N CYS A 198 -10.83 20.99 -9.10
CA CYS A 198 -11.00 20.58 -7.71
C CYS A 198 -12.04 19.49 -7.51
N GLY A 199 -12.67 19.03 -8.62
CA GLY A 199 -13.58 17.90 -8.70
C GLY A 199 -14.32 17.75 -7.40
N LEU A 200 -15.33 18.60 -7.18
CA LEU A 200 -16.25 18.48 -6.06
C LEU A 200 -16.54 17.00 -5.90
N SER A 201 -15.91 16.34 -4.93
CA SER A 201 -16.24 14.98 -4.52
C SER A 201 -17.55 15.03 -3.71
N SER A 202 -18.44 15.94 -4.11
CA SER A 202 -19.62 16.44 -3.46
C SER A 202 -20.63 17.01 -4.47
N LEU A 203 -20.52 16.67 -5.77
CA LEU A 203 -21.78 16.34 -6.44
C LEU A 203 -22.18 15.01 -5.83
N GLN A 204 -23.12 15.10 -4.89
CA GLN A 204 -23.97 14.01 -4.45
C GLN A 204 -24.01 12.97 -5.58
N VAL A 205 -23.55 11.76 -5.29
CA VAL A 205 -24.28 10.60 -5.81
C VAL A 205 -25.72 10.99 -5.56
N HIS A 206 -26.45 11.41 -6.60
CA HIS A 206 -27.88 11.29 -6.57
C HIS A 206 -28.04 9.83 -6.20
N ALA A 207 -28.33 9.60 -4.92
CA ALA A 207 -29.06 8.43 -4.53
C ALA A 207 -30.30 8.53 -5.39
N VAL A 208 -30.23 7.93 -6.59
CA VAL A 208 -31.39 7.50 -7.31
C VAL A 208 -32.03 6.59 -6.31
N HIS A 209 -32.95 7.15 -5.52
CA HIS A 209 -33.80 6.40 -4.63
C HIS A 209 -34.29 5.24 -5.49
N PRO A 210 -33.94 3.98 -5.18
CA PRO A 210 -34.52 2.88 -5.89
C PRO A 210 -36.02 3.02 -5.63
N SER A 211 -36.77 3.18 -6.73
CA SER A 211 -38.21 3.35 -6.75
C SER A 211 -38.84 2.50 -5.63
N PHE A 212 -39.38 3.17 -4.62
CA PHE A 212 -40.05 2.59 -3.43
C PHE A 212 -41.08 1.52 -3.81
N SER A 213 -41.57 1.56 -5.04
CA SER A 213 -42.47 0.58 -5.66
C SER A 213 -41.85 -0.81 -5.90
N ARG A 214 -40.58 -0.89 -6.31
CA ARG A 214 -39.91 -2.17 -6.61
C ARG A 214 -39.57 -2.96 -5.35
N THR A 215 -39.06 -2.30 -4.30
CA THR A 215 -38.76 -2.95 -3.02
C THR A 215 -40.02 -3.46 -2.32
N LEU A 216 -41.14 -2.72 -2.37
CA LEU A 216 -42.44 -3.16 -1.84
C LEU A 216 -43.01 -4.38 -2.58
N LEU A 217 -42.85 -4.44 -3.91
CA LEU A 217 -43.26 -5.60 -4.69
C LEU A 217 -42.46 -6.85 -4.33
N PHE A 218 -41.13 -6.74 -4.19
CA PHE A 218 -40.29 -7.89 -3.82
C PHE A 218 -40.56 -8.38 -2.39
N THR A 219 -40.83 -7.48 -1.43
CA THR A 219 -41.16 -7.89 -0.06
C THR A 219 -42.51 -8.59 0.02
N LEU A 220 -43.53 -8.11 -0.70
CA LEU A 220 -44.84 -8.78 -0.76
C LEU A 220 -44.75 -10.17 -1.40
N VAL A 221 -43.99 -10.31 -2.50
CA VAL A 221 -43.77 -11.61 -3.14
C VAL A 221 -43.04 -12.59 -2.21
N PHE A 222 -42.04 -12.11 -1.46
CA PHE A 222 -41.32 -12.93 -0.50
C PHE A 222 -42.23 -13.42 0.65
N LEU A 223 -43.08 -12.54 1.21
CA LEU A 223 -44.02 -12.92 2.25
C LEU A 223 -45.04 -13.95 1.76
N ILE A 224 -45.57 -13.80 0.54
CA ILE A 224 -46.47 -14.78 -0.07
C ILE A 224 -45.76 -16.13 -0.24
N PHE A 225 -44.51 -16.13 -0.71
CA PHE A 225 -43.71 -17.34 -0.84
C PHE A 225 -43.50 -18.04 0.51
N CYS A 226 -43.15 -17.30 1.57
CA CYS A 226 -43.01 -17.85 2.91
C CYS A 226 -44.30 -18.50 3.42
N VAL A 227 -45.46 -17.88 3.20
CA VAL A 227 -46.76 -18.44 3.60
C VAL A 227 -47.06 -19.74 2.85
N VAL A 228 -46.77 -19.80 1.55
CA VAL A 228 -46.94 -21.02 0.74
C VAL A 228 -46.02 -22.14 1.24
N VAL A 229 -44.75 -21.84 1.53
CA VAL A 229 -43.79 -22.81 2.07
C VAL A 229 -44.25 -23.35 3.42
N VAL A 230 -44.72 -22.48 4.33
CA VAL A 230 -45.26 -22.91 5.63
C VAL A 230 -46.50 -23.78 5.45
N ALA A 231 -47.41 -23.43 4.54
CA ALA A 231 -48.59 -24.26 4.25
C ALA A 231 -48.21 -25.64 3.68
N LEU A 232 -47.18 -25.71 2.84
CA LEU A 232 -46.63 -26.98 2.34
C LEU A 232 -45.99 -27.80 3.47
N ILE A 233 -45.22 -27.19 4.36
CA ILE A 233 -44.62 -27.86 5.52
C ILE A 233 -45.72 -28.42 6.45
N VAL A 234 -46.78 -27.66 6.71
CA VAL A 234 -47.92 -28.12 7.54
C VAL A 234 -48.68 -29.25 6.85
N LYS A 235 -48.84 -29.21 5.51
CA LYS A 235 -49.43 -30.31 4.73
C LYS A 235 -48.56 -31.58 4.74
N ILE A 236 -47.24 -31.42 4.69
CA ILE A 236 -46.27 -32.54 4.77
C ILE A 236 -46.24 -33.12 6.19
N ALA A 237 -46.26 -32.27 7.23
CA ALA A 237 -46.32 -32.69 8.62
C ALA A 237 -47.67 -33.32 9.01
N GLY A 238 -48.76 -32.92 8.33
CA GLY A 238 -50.10 -33.49 8.53
C GLY A 238 -50.34 -34.86 7.90
N HIS A 239 -49.43 -35.37 7.06
CA HIS A 239 -49.60 -36.67 6.37
C HIS A 239 -48.54 -37.72 6.75
N SER A 240 -47.69 -37.46 7.75
CA SER A 240 -46.67 -38.44 8.16
C SER A 240 -46.63 -38.59 9.69
N SER A 241 -47.69 -39.19 10.23
CA SER A 241 -47.62 -39.87 11.52
C SER A 241 -47.00 -41.25 11.28
N SER A 242 -45.71 -41.39 11.55
CA SER A 242 -45.10 -42.70 11.77
C SER A 242 -43.93 -42.54 12.73
N ASN A 243 -44.14 -43.08 13.92
CA ASN A 243 -43.16 -43.39 14.96
C ASN A 243 -41.81 -43.81 14.37
N HIS A 244 -40.75 -43.07 14.69
CA HIS A 244 -39.42 -43.67 14.82
C HIS A 244 -38.65 -43.03 15.97
N ASN A 245 -38.52 -43.83 17.02
CA ASN A 245 -37.71 -43.62 18.20
C ASN A 245 -36.23 -43.45 17.79
N ARG A 246 -35.61 -42.34 18.17
CA ARG A 246 -34.15 -42.17 18.10
C ARG A 246 -33.64 -41.67 19.45
N ASN A 247 -33.06 -42.60 20.19
CA ASN A 247 -32.20 -42.36 21.34
C ASN A 247 -30.98 -41.56 20.86
N ILE A 248 -30.67 -40.42 21.47
CA ILE A 248 -29.47 -39.65 21.17
C ILE A 248 -28.53 -39.82 22.35
N ASP A 249 -27.49 -40.62 22.14
CA ASP A 249 -26.33 -40.71 23.03
C ASP A 249 -25.51 -39.42 22.90
N TYR A 250 -25.28 -38.74 24.03
CA TYR A 250 -24.37 -37.61 24.09
C TYR A 250 -22.93 -38.12 24.23
N ALA A 251 -22.04 -37.69 23.33
CA ALA A 251 -20.60 -37.90 23.48
C ALA A 251 -20.03 -36.82 24.42
N PRO A 252 -19.42 -37.18 25.57
CA PRO A 252 -18.78 -36.21 26.45
C PRO A 252 -17.41 -35.76 25.89
N LEU A 253 -17.13 -34.46 26.03
CA LEU A 253 -15.82 -33.85 25.78
C LEU A 253 -14.76 -34.46 26.73
N PRO A 254 -13.54 -34.78 26.27
CA PRO A 254 -12.51 -35.34 27.13
C PRO A 254 -12.03 -34.29 28.15
N ALA A 255 -12.12 -34.70 29.42
CA ALA A 255 -11.53 -34.00 30.56
C ALA A 255 -10.00 -33.96 30.43
N LYS A 256 -9.42 -32.84 30.84
CA LYS A 256 -7.98 -32.70 31.09
C LYS A 256 -7.69 -33.36 32.43
N GLU A 257 -7.08 -34.55 32.40
CA GLU A 257 -6.64 -35.27 33.60
C GLU A 257 -5.69 -34.42 34.46
N GLN A 258 -5.94 -34.48 35.76
CA GLN A 258 -5.12 -33.99 36.86
C GLN A 258 -4.01 -34.98 37.23
N LEU A 259 -2.95 -34.48 37.86
CA LEU A 259 -2.32 -35.10 39.03
C LEU A 259 -1.76 -33.92 39.85
N ILE A 260 -2.44 -33.44 40.91
CA ILE A 260 -2.42 -33.89 42.33
C ILE A 260 -0.98 -33.88 42.86
N ASP A 261 -0.59 -33.15 43.90
CA ASP A 261 -1.11 -33.06 45.28
C ASP A 261 -0.51 -31.77 45.91
N SER A 262 -0.90 -31.16 47.02
CA SER A 262 -1.74 -31.51 48.17
C SER A 262 -1.85 -30.24 49.04
N PHE A 263 -3.05 -29.99 49.58
CA PHE A 263 -3.35 -29.53 50.95
C PHE A 263 -2.39 -28.57 51.69
N ALA A 264 -2.86 -27.39 52.07
CA ALA A 264 -3.61 -27.16 53.31
C ALA A 264 -3.76 -25.64 53.58
N ASP A 265 -4.97 -25.25 54.00
CA ASP A 265 -5.32 -24.27 55.06
C ASP A 265 -4.66 -22.87 55.05
N THR A 266 -5.36 -21.74 55.23
CA THR A 266 -6.59 -21.45 55.99
C THR A 266 -6.98 -19.97 55.74
N THR A 267 -8.28 -19.71 55.66
CA THR A 267 -9.07 -18.56 56.19
C THR A 267 -8.61 -17.10 56.10
N ASP A 268 -9.58 -16.30 55.63
CA ASP A 268 -10.07 -15.02 56.17
C ASP A 268 -9.35 -13.68 55.88
N SER A 269 -10.11 -12.88 55.11
CA SER A 269 -10.69 -11.58 55.47
C SER A 269 -9.81 -10.39 55.91
N ASP A 270 -10.07 -9.31 55.16
CA ASP A 270 -10.24 -7.91 55.59
C ASP A 270 -9.05 -6.98 55.89
N SER A 271 -9.25 -5.79 55.31
CA SER A 271 -8.96 -4.44 55.83
C SER A 271 -7.56 -3.84 55.72
N ALA A 272 -7.62 -2.53 55.45
CA ALA A 272 -6.56 -1.54 55.32
C ALA A 272 -5.73 -1.39 56.60
N ASP A 273 -4.47 -0.96 56.48
CA ASP A 273 -4.08 0.41 56.84
C ASP A 273 -2.59 0.70 56.56
N GLU A 274 -2.41 2.00 56.43
CA GLU A 274 -1.30 2.92 56.27
C GLU A 274 0.05 2.68 57.04
N ILE A 275 1.08 3.41 56.55
CA ILE A 275 2.27 3.98 57.26
C ILE A 275 3.63 3.23 57.16
N ASN A 276 4.49 3.81 56.30
CA ASN A 276 5.85 4.37 56.57
C ASN A 276 6.99 3.45 57.07
N ASP A 277 8.12 3.37 56.35
CA ASP A 277 9.31 4.26 56.50
C ASP A 277 10.58 3.66 55.84
N LYS A 278 11.31 4.54 55.14
CA LYS A 278 12.77 4.69 54.95
C LYS A 278 13.78 3.58 54.58
N ASN A 279 14.72 4.10 53.76
CA ASN A 279 16.14 3.78 53.53
C ASN A 279 16.45 2.57 52.64
N GLY A 280 17.40 2.61 51.69
CA GLY A 280 18.33 3.66 51.28
C GLY A 280 19.39 3.07 50.33
N LEU A 281 19.93 3.94 49.48
CA LEU A 281 21.28 3.92 48.90
C LEU A 281 21.75 2.79 47.93
N ARG A 282 22.04 3.27 46.70
CA ARG A 282 23.36 3.28 46.02
C ARG A 282 23.73 2.14 45.05
N ASN A 283 23.70 2.52 43.77
CA ASN A 283 24.62 2.25 42.65
C ASN A 283 26.08 1.89 43.03
N PRO A 284 26.87 1.26 42.13
CA PRO A 284 27.11 1.65 40.73
C PRO A 284 26.58 0.71 39.66
#